data_AF-X1SWG5-F1
#
_entry.id   AF-X1SWG5-F1
#
_cell.length_a   1.000
_cell.length_b   1.000
_cell.length_c   1.000
_cell.angle_alpha   90.00
_cell.angle_beta   90.00
_cell.angle_gamma   90.00
#
_symmetry.space_group_name_H-M   'P 1'
#
loop_
_entity.id
_entity.type
_entity.pdbx_description
1 polymer ?
#
loop_
_entity_poly.entity_id
_entity_poly.type
_entity_poly.pdbx_seq_one_letter_code
_entity_poly.pdbx_strand_id
1 'polypeptide(L)' 'RMLSHVYTLQIKGYDRLLTMTDGAMSISPDLKQKAQIIQNAIYYAHLLFTRIYHN' A
#
# COMPACT_ATOMS: atom_id res chain seq x y z
N ARG A 1 -9.44 3.24 11.77
CA ARG A 1 -9.22 2.87 10.35
C ARG A 1 -9.37 1.35 10.25
N MET A 2 -9.96 0.85 9.17
CA MET A 2 -10.01 -0.58 8.84
C MET A 2 -8.58 -1.14 8.64
N LEU A 3 -8.35 -2.40 8.99
CA LEU A 3 -7.09 -3.10 8.67
C LEU A 3 -7.11 -3.59 7.22
N SER A 4 -5.97 -3.51 6.53
CA SER A 4 -5.83 -3.91 5.12
C SER A 4 -4.40 -4.38 4.84
N HIS A 5 -4.24 -5.37 3.96
CA HIS A 5 -2.92 -5.86 3.56
C HIS A 5 -2.25 -4.88 2.58
N VAL A 6 -0.96 -4.58 2.79
CA VAL A 6 -0.16 -3.74 1.89
C VAL A 6 1.24 -4.33 1.73
N TYR A 7 1.77 -4.31 0.50
CA TYR A 7 3.13 -4.73 0.21
C TYR A 7 3.73 -3.90 -0.93
N THR A 8 5.06 -3.85 -0.97
CA THR A 8 5.84 -3.18 -2.02
C THR A 8 6.74 -4.18 -2.73
N LEU A 9 6.72 -4.14 -4.06
CA LEU A 9 7.47 -5.03 -4.93
C LEU A 9 8.54 -4.25 -5.69
N GLN A 10 9.72 -4.87 -5.81
CA GLN A 10 10.69 -4.50 -6.84
C GLN A 10 10.55 -5.48 -8.00
N ILE A 11 10.13 -4.98 -9.16
CA ILE A 11 9.87 -5.80 -10.34
C ILE A 11 11.04 -5.65 -11.31
N LYS A 12 11.60 -6.76 -11.78
CA LYS A 12 12.69 -6.74 -12.76
C LYS A 12 12.24 -6.01 -14.03
N GLY A 13 13.00 -4.99 -14.44
CA GLY A 13 12.71 -4.18 -15.61
C GLY A 13 11.72 -3.03 -15.37
N TYR A 14 11.25 -2.83 -14.14
CA TYR A 14 10.47 -1.66 -13.75
C TYR A 14 11.33 -0.70 -12.93
N ASP A 15 11.37 0.57 -13.33
CA ASP A 15 12.26 1.61 -12.79
C ASP A 15 11.77 2.19 -11.46
N ARG A 16 10.59 1.77 -10.99
CA ARG A 16 9.97 2.22 -9.74
C ARG A 16 9.53 1.05 -8.87
N LEU A 17 9.41 1.31 -7.58
CA LEU A 17 8.75 0.39 -6.66
C LEU A 17 7.23 0.38 -6.94
N LEU A 18 6.60 -0.79 -6.84
CA LEU A 18 5.16 -0.96 -6.98
C LEU A 18 4.54 -1.32 -5.64
N THR A 19 3.63 -0.47 -5.12
CA THR A 19 2.87 -0.75 -3.89
C THR A 19 1.45 -1.19 -4.23
N MET A 20 0.97 -2.25 -3.57
CA MET A 20 -0.36 -2.83 -3.81
C MET A 20 -1.11 -3.10 -2.49
N THR A 21 -2.43 -2.92 -2.53
CA THR A 21 -3.41 -3.21 -1.45
C THR A 21 -4.78 -3.45 -2.10
N ASP A 22 -5.74 -4.21 -1.54
CA ASP A 22 -5.65 -5.26 -0.54
C ASP A 22 -5.92 -6.58 -1.28
N GLY A 23 -4.85 -7.36 -1.52
CA GLY A 23 -4.94 -8.57 -2.33
C GLY A 23 -5.41 -9.81 -1.58
N ALA A 24 -5.72 -9.74 -0.28
CA ALA A 24 -5.96 -10.94 0.53
C ALA A 24 -6.94 -10.81 1.71
N MET A 25 -7.16 -9.62 2.27
CA MET A 25 -7.96 -9.47 3.51
C MET A 25 -9.40 -9.00 3.25
N SER A 26 -9.63 -8.10 2.29
CA SER A 26 -10.95 -7.51 2.05
C SER A 26 -11.67 -8.15 0.86
N ILE A 27 -12.72 -8.94 1.12
CA ILE A 27 -13.45 -9.71 0.08
C ILE A 27 -14.30 -8.82 -0.84
N SER A 28 -15.08 -7.89 -0.29
CA SER A 28 -15.94 -6.99 -1.06
C SER A 28 -16.14 -5.66 -0.32
N PRO A 29 -15.11 -4.79 -0.30
CA PRO A 29 -15.18 -3.54 0.42
C PRO A 29 -16.17 -2.57 -0.25
N ASP A 30 -16.99 -1.91 0.56
CA ASP A 30 -17.82 -0.79 0.11
C ASP A 30 -16.95 0.45 -0.21
N LEU A 31 -17.58 1.52 -0.70
CA LEU A 31 -16.86 2.75 -1.08
C LEU A 31 -16.07 3.37 0.09
N LYS A 32 -16.64 3.38 1.29
CA LYS A 32 -16.01 3.94 2.49
C LYS A 32 -14.84 3.09 2.96
N GLN A 33 -14.94 1.77 2.81
CA GLN A 33 -13.87 0.82 3.11
C GLN A 33 -12.73 0.93 2.09
N LYS A 34 -13.03 1.02 0.79
CA LYS A 34 -12.03 1.29 -0.26
C LYS A 34 -11.23 2.57 0.02
N ALA A 35 -11.90 3.64 0.43
CA ALA A 35 -11.24 4.88 0.82
C ALA A 35 -10.26 4.67 2.00
N GLN A 36 -10.65 3.90 3.01
CA GLN A 36 -9.77 3.58 4.14
C GLN A 36 -8.58 2.70 3.74
N ILE A 37 -8.78 1.71 2.88
CA ILE A 37 -7.72 0.83 2.35
C ILE A 37 -6.66 1.66 1.62
N ILE A 38 -7.08 2.56 0.72
CA ILE A 38 -6.15 3.45 0.00
C ILE A 38 -5.40 4.37 0.96
N GLN A 39 -6.10 4.93 1.96
CA GLN A 39 -5.47 5.80 2.96
C GLN A 39 -4.42 5.09 3.81
N ASN A 40 -4.62 3.80 4.11
CA ASN A 40 -3.59 2.98 4.77
C ASN A 40 -2.37 2.80 3.88
N ALA A 41 -2.56 2.51 2.59
CA ALA A 41 -1.46 2.33 1.64
C ALA A 41 -0.66 3.61 1.42
N ILE A 42 -1.31 4.78 1.33
CA ILE A 42 -0.64 6.09 1.24
C ILE A 42 0.23 6.32 2.47
N TYR A 43 -0.32 6.09 3.66
CA TYR A 43 0.43 6.26 4.91
C TYR A 43 1.66 5.36 4.97
N TYR A 44 1.50 4.08 4.61
CA TYR A 44 2.60 3.13 4.52
C TYR A 44 3.66 3.58 3.51
N ALA A 45 3.26 4.03 2.30
CA ALA A 45 4.18 4.47 1.27
C ALA A 45 5.01 5.68 1.74
N HIS A 46 4.39 6.69 2.34
CA HIS A 46 5.13 7.84 2.89
C HIS A 46 6.19 7.41 3.92
N LEU A 47 5.84 6.50 4.84
CA LEU A 47 6.81 5.99 5.81
C LEU A 47 7.94 5.20 5.15
N LEU A 48 7.63 4.34 4.19
CA LEU A 48 8.62 3.55 3.47
C LEU A 48 9.61 4.45 2.72
N PHE A 49 9.12 5.45 2.01
CA PHE A 49 9.97 6.41 1.28
C PHE A 49 10.84 7.24 2.23
N THR A 50 10.31 7.72 3.36
CA THR A 50 11.18 8.42 4.34
C THR A 50 12.31 7.53 4.85
N ARG A 51 12.08 6.22 5.02
CA ARG A 51 13.09 5.31 5.59
C ARG A 51 14.12 4.81 4.57
N ILE A 52 13.74 4.64 3.31
CA ILE A 52 14.68 4.21 2.25
C ILE A 52 15.66 5.33 1.87
N TYR A 53 15.24 6.59 1.92
CA TYR A 53 16.04 7.72 1.43
C TYR A 53 16.81 8.49 2.52
N HIS A 54 16.62 8.13 3.80
CA HIS A 54 17.35 8.71 4.94
C HIS A 54 18.29 7.71 5.63
N ASN A 55 18.64 6.61 4.96
CA ASN A 55 19.75 5.70 5.30
C ASN A 55 20.69 5.60 4.09
#